data_AF-A0A0Q5TK53-F1
#
_entry.id   AF-A0A0Q5TK53-F1
#
_cell.length_a   1.000
_cell.length_b   1.000
_cell.length_c   1.000
_cell.angle_alpha   90.00
_cell.angle_beta   90.00
_cell.angle_gamma   90.00
#
_symmetry.space_group_name_H-M   'P 1'
#
loop_
_entity.id
_entity.type
_entity.pdbx_description
1 polymer ?
#
loop_
_entity_poly.entity_id
_entity_poly.type
_entity_poly.pdbx_seq_one_letter_code
_entity_poly.pdbx_strand_id
1 'polypeptide(L)'
;MSLALLLICLPHNFNMQMLITTNQTPENNPLKVWLSANQISVSKLKAKDKQVFKTLYAVYAPLIYGAINRALNDDAKSAEVLERTFLKAWESVAEYDESKLKIYTWLNRIATQETIELAIEPRLI
;
A
#
# COMPACT_ATOMS: atom_id res chain seq x y z
N MET A 1 33.22 -14.37 44.63
CA MET A 1 34.11 -13.27 44.21
C MET A 1 34.50 -13.51 42.77
N SER A 2 34.42 -12.44 41.99
CA SER A 2 34.88 -12.26 40.61
C SER A 2 33.98 -12.74 39.47
N LEU A 3 33.92 -11.82 38.51
CA LEU A 3 32.92 -11.52 37.51
C LEU A 3 33.45 -11.92 36.12
N ALA A 4 32.52 -12.13 35.18
CA ALA A 4 32.64 -11.82 33.74
C ALA A 4 33.66 -12.62 32.89
N LEU A 5 33.19 -13.34 31.86
CA LEU A 5 32.97 -12.75 30.54
C LEU A 5 32.26 -13.73 29.61
N LEU A 6 31.33 -13.19 28.81
CA LEU A 6 30.70 -13.79 27.64
C LEU A 6 31.74 -14.19 26.59
N LEU A 7 31.52 -15.32 25.90
CA LEU A 7 31.36 -15.39 24.43
C LEU A 7 31.31 -16.86 23.95
N ILE A 8 30.09 -17.30 23.64
CA ILE A 8 29.66 -17.98 22.41
C ILE A 8 30.69 -18.88 21.70
N CYS A 9 30.44 -20.19 21.71
CA CYS A 9 30.78 -21.07 20.59
C CYS A 9 29.94 -22.37 20.56
N LEU A 10 29.13 -22.49 19.50
CA LEU A 10 28.60 -23.71 18.86
C LEU A 10 27.49 -24.53 19.57
N PRO A 11 26.75 -25.40 18.86
CA PRO A 11 26.20 -25.26 17.50
C PRO A 11 24.76 -25.83 17.37
N HIS A 12 24.14 -25.53 16.22
CA HIS A 12 23.36 -26.44 15.39
C HIS A 12 22.47 -27.51 16.06
N ASN A 13 21.16 -27.33 15.85
CA ASN A 13 20.12 -28.37 15.79
C ASN A 13 19.46 -28.78 17.12
N PHE A 14 18.29 -28.18 17.41
CA PHE A 14 17.28 -28.86 18.23
C PHE A 14 15.88 -28.51 17.73
N ASN A 15 15.24 -29.48 17.10
CA ASN A 15 13.85 -29.43 16.66
C ASN A 15 12.96 -30.09 17.73
N MET A 16 11.71 -29.62 17.85
CA MET A 16 10.55 -30.35 18.37
C MET A 16 10.33 -30.44 19.90
N GLN A 17 9.62 -29.45 20.47
CA GLN A 17 8.56 -29.73 21.46
C GLN A 17 7.30 -28.93 21.11
N MET A 18 6.24 -29.67 20.76
CA MET A 18 4.88 -29.22 20.97
C MET A 18 4.61 -29.15 22.48
N LEU A 19 4.22 -27.97 22.97
CA LEU A 19 3.30 -27.87 24.10
C LEU A 19 2.13 -26.98 23.67
N ILE A 20 1.03 -27.65 23.36
CA ILE A 20 -0.29 -27.06 23.13
C ILE A 20 -0.82 -26.56 24.47
N THR A 21 -0.91 -25.24 24.65
CA THR A 21 -1.99 -24.53 25.38
C THR A 21 -1.76 -23.03 25.30
N THR A 22 -2.38 -22.41 24.30
CA THR A 22 -3.31 -21.26 24.39
C THR A 22 -3.57 -20.73 22.97
N ASN A 23 -4.67 -21.18 22.36
CA ASN A 23 -5.49 -20.46 21.38
C ASN A 23 -4.84 -19.38 20.48
N GLN A 24 -3.83 -19.72 19.68
CA GLN A 24 -3.44 -18.91 18.52
C GLN A 24 -3.19 -19.81 17.31
N THR A 25 -4.19 -19.90 16.42
CA THR A 25 -4.00 -20.34 15.03
C THR A 25 -2.91 -19.46 14.39
N PRO A 26 -1.89 -20.02 13.72
CA PRO A 26 -0.83 -19.22 13.12
C PRO A 26 -1.41 -18.45 11.93
N GLU A 27 -1.66 -17.15 12.15
CA GLU A 27 -1.99 -16.16 11.12
C GLU A 27 -0.79 -15.78 10.23
N ASN A 28 0.32 -16.49 10.34
CA ASN A 28 1.55 -16.25 9.58
C ASN A 28 1.51 -16.92 8.20
N ASN A 29 0.43 -16.73 7.45
CA ASN A 29 0.57 -16.74 6.00
C ASN A 29 1.02 -15.33 5.63
N PRO A 30 2.26 -15.13 5.14
CA PRO A 30 2.72 -13.79 4.77
C PRO A 30 1.74 -13.15 3.79
N LEU A 31 1.17 -13.91 2.85
CA LEU A 31 0.16 -13.42 1.91
C LEU A 31 -1.13 -12.94 2.59
N LYS A 32 -1.47 -13.46 3.77
CA LYS A 32 -2.65 -13.08 4.56
C LYS A 32 -2.39 -11.85 5.44
N VAL A 33 -1.14 -11.51 5.76
CA VAL A 33 -0.78 -10.29 6.52
C VAL A 33 -0.93 -9.03 5.65
N TRP A 34 -0.59 -9.12 4.36
CA TRP A 34 -0.82 -8.01 3.42
C TRP A 34 -2.27 -7.92 2.91
N LEU A 35 -3.06 -8.99 3.09
CA LEU A 35 -4.48 -9.07 2.74
C LEU A 35 -5.39 -9.38 3.94
N SER A 36 -5.00 -9.02 5.17
CA SER A 36 -5.85 -9.26 6.35
C SER A 36 -7.02 -8.27 6.35
N ALA A 37 -8.05 -8.61 5.56
CA ALA A 37 -9.43 -8.19 5.62
C ALA A 37 -9.70 -6.80 6.24
N ASN A 38 -9.23 -5.74 5.60
CA ASN A 38 -9.94 -4.47 5.67
C ASN A 38 -10.67 -4.32 4.33
N GLN A 39 -11.94 -4.72 4.29
CA GLN A 39 -12.78 -4.36 3.16
C GLN A 39 -12.74 -2.83 3.07
N ILE A 40 -12.29 -2.29 1.93
CA ILE A 40 -12.35 -0.85 1.70
C ILE A 40 -13.84 -0.49 1.71
N SER A 41 -14.30 -0.01 2.86
CA SER A 41 -15.69 0.37 3.05
C SER A 41 -15.91 1.66 2.29
N VAL A 42 -16.70 1.58 1.21
CA VAL A 42 -16.95 2.75 0.35
C VAL A 42 -17.64 3.85 1.12
N SER A 43 -18.55 3.53 2.04
CA SER A 43 -19.19 4.52 2.91
C SER A 43 -18.19 5.28 3.78
N LYS A 44 -17.24 4.59 4.43
CA LYS A 44 -16.17 5.24 5.21
C LYS A 44 -15.18 6.02 4.33
N LEU A 45 -14.89 5.47 3.15
CA LEU A 45 -14.02 6.10 2.17
C LEU A 45 -14.61 7.45 1.70
N LYS A 46 -15.91 7.47 1.38
CA LYS A 46 -16.67 8.69 1.03
C LYS A 46 -16.77 9.68 2.19
N ALA A 47 -16.82 9.18 3.42
CA ALA A 47 -16.76 10.00 4.64
C ALA A 47 -15.36 10.57 4.95
N LYS A 48 -14.38 10.43 4.04
CA LYS A 48 -12.99 10.86 4.22
C LYS A 48 -12.34 10.28 5.48
N ASP A 49 -12.62 9.01 5.78
CA ASP A 49 -11.88 8.28 6.83
C ASP A 49 -10.42 8.07 6.40
N LYS A 50 -9.49 8.70 7.13
CA LYS A 50 -8.05 8.65 6.85
C LYS A 50 -7.48 7.23 6.90
N GLN A 51 -8.00 6.37 7.78
CA GLN A 51 -7.48 5.00 7.94
C GLN A 51 -7.90 4.11 6.78
N VAL A 52 -9.14 4.29 6.30
CA VAL A 52 -9.62 3.60 5.10
C VAL A 52 -8.87 4.09 3.87
N PHE A 53 -8.62 5.39 3.76
CA PHE A 53 -7.83 5.93 2.65
C PHE A 53 -6.35 5.49 2.70
N LYS A 54 -5.75 5.38 3.89
CA LYS A 54 -4.41 4.80 4.06
C LYS A 54 -4.36 3.35 3.57
N THR A 55 -5.42 2.58 3.83
CA THR A 55 -5.56 1.21 3.32
C THR A 55 -5.68 1.21 1.79
N LEU A 56 -6.52 2.09 1.22
CA LEU A 56 -6.65 2.28 -0.23
C LEU A 56 -5.28 2.57 -0.86
N TYR A 57 -4.52 3.51 -0.29
CA TYR A 57 -3.18 3.86 -0.75
C TYR A 57 -2.24 2.64 -0.71
N ALA A 58 -2.15 1.95 0.43
CA ALA A 58 -1.28 0.78 0.58
C ALA A 58 -1.56 -0.32 -0.44
N VAL A 59 -2.84 -0.53 -0.79
CA VAL A 59 -3.26 -1.55 -1.76
C VAL A 59 -3.00 -1.10 -3.20
N TYR A 60 -3.38 0.13 -3.58
CA TYR A 60 -3.40 0.53 -4.98
C TYR A 60 -2.16 1.30 -5.44
N ALA A 61 -1.41 1.94 -4.54
CA ALA A 61 -0.25 2.74 -4.93
C ALA A 61 0.78 1.95 -5.76
N PRO A 62 1.16 0.69 -5.42
CA PRO A 62 2.10 -0.08 -6.25
C PRO A 62 1.59 -0.36 -7.66
N LEU A 63 0.28 -0.66 -7.81
CA LEU A 63 -0.33 -0.97 -9.10
C LEU A 63 -0.42 0.28 -9.98
N ILE A 64 -0.86 1.39 -9.39
CA ILE A 64 -0.99 2.68 -10.08
C ILE A 64 0.40 3.22 -10.46
N TYR A 65 1.38 3.14 -9.57
CA TYR A 65 2.77 3.50 -9.87
C TYR A 65 3.32 2.68 -11.04
N GLY A 66 3.11 1.36 -11.04
CA GLY A 66 3.53 0.50 -12.15
C GLY A 66 2.84 0.84 -13.48
N ALA A 67 1.62 1.39 -13.46
CA ALA A 67 0.95 1.88 -14.67
C ALA A 67 1.55 3.21 -15.15
N ILE A 68 1.77 4.16 -14.24
CA ILE A 68 2.37 5.46 -14.53
C ILE A 68 3.80 5.29 -15.07
N ASN A 69 4.63 4.47 -14.42
CA ASN A 69 6.03 4.33 -14.79
C ASN A 69 6.20 3.68 -16.17
N ARG A 70 5.28 2.79 -16.58
CA ARG A 70 5.24 2.27 -17.95
C ARG A 70 4.93 3.34 -19.00
N ALA A 71 4.21 4.40 -18.62
CA ALA A 71 3.87 5.50 -19.52
C ALA A 71 4.97 6.56 -19.60
N LEU A 72 5.62 6.88 -18.48
CA LEU A 72 6.59 7.97 -18.38
C LEU A 72 8.05 7.52 -18.47
N ASN A 73 8.37 6.31 -18.01
CA ASN A 73 9.73 5.77 -17.91
C ASN A 73 10.72 6.75 -17.23
N ASP A 74 10.23 7.41 -16.18
CA ASP A 74 10.94 8.42 -15.38
C ASP A 74 10.43 8.29 -13.94
N ASP A 75 11.28 7.78 -13.05
CA ASP A 75 10.87 7.46 -11.67
C ASP A 75 10.46 8.71 -10.88
N ALA A 76 11.11 9.86 -11.12
CA ALA A 76 10.83 11.10 -10.41
C ALA A 76 9.46 11.65 -10.83
N LYS A 77 9.19 11.73 -12.14
CA LYS A 77 7.87 12.11 -12.64
C LYS A 77 6.79 11.12 -12.22
N SER A 78 7.11 9.83 -12.22
CA SER A 78 6.14 8.81 -11.82
C SER A 78 5.73 8.92 -10.35
N ALA A 79 6.69 9.27 -9.47
CA ALA A 79 6.41 9.52 -8.07
C ALA A 79 5.53 10.77 -7.87
N GLU A 80 5.81 11.85 -8.61
CA GLU A 80 5.01 13.08 -8.56
C GLU A 80 3.56 12.85 -9.05
N VAL A 81 3.39 12.18 -10.18
CA VAL A 81 2.05 11.82 -10.71
C VAL A 81 1.30 10.94 -9.72
N LEU A 82 1.97 9.99 -9.06
CA LEU A 82 1.34 9.15 -8.05
C LEU A 82 0.83 9.99 -6.88
N GLU A 83 1.63 10.92 -6.37
CA GLU A 83 1.23 11.82 -5.28
C GLU A 83 0.02 12.66 -5.69
N ARG A 84 0.08 13.35 -6.84
CA ARG A 84 -1.03 14.13 -7.40
C ARG A 84 -2.30 13.30 -7.56
N THR A 85 -2.16 12.06 -8.03
CA THR A 85 -3.28 11.12 -8.21
C THR A 85 -4.02 10.87 -6.90
N PHE A 86 -3.28 10.53 -5.83
CA PHE A 86 -3.90 10.23 -4.55
C PHE A 86 -4.41 11.47 -3.82
N LEU A 87 -3.79 12.65 -4.04
CA LEU A 87 -4.34 13.92 -3.57
C LEU A 87 -5.70 14.23 -4.23
N LYS A 88 -5.77 14.17 -5.57
CA LYS A 88 -7.03 14.35 -6.32
C LYS A 88 -8.07 13.29 -5.98
N ALA A 89 -7.65 12.04 -5.77
CA ALA A 89 -8.54 10.99 -5.31
C ALA A 89 -9.13 11.34 -3.94
N TRP A 90 -8.32 11.79 -2.97
CA TRP A 90 -8.80 12.22 -1.65
C TRP A 90 -9.81 13.38 -1.72
N GLU A 91 -9.59 14.33 -2.63
CA GLU A 91 -10.49 15.47 -2.84
C GLU A 91 -11.85 15.02 -3.36
N SER A 92 -11.85 14.16 -4.38
CA SER A 92 -13.04 13.70 -5.12
C SER A 92 -13.71 12.45 -4.57
N VAL A 93 -13.15 11.83 -3.52
CA VAL A 93 -13.63 10.55 -2.98
C VAL A 93 -15.09 10.55 -2.53
N ALA A 94 -15.62 11.71 -2.11
CA ALA A 94 -17.02 11.84 -1.69
C ALA A 94 -18.01 11.61 -2.85
N GLU A 95 -17.59 11.90 -4.09
CA GLU A 95 -18.37 11.75 -5.32
C GLU A 95 -18.18 10.36 -5.95
N TYR A 96 -17.26 9.56 -5.43
CA TYR A 96 -17.03 8.20 -5.92
C TYR A 96 -18.30 7.34 -5.79
N ASP A 97 -18.54 6.53 -6.82
CA ASP A 97 -19.70 5.67 -6.96
C ASP A 97 -19.24 4.30 -7.51
N GLU A 98 -19.26 3.31 -6.63
CA GLU A 98 -18.85 1.94 -6.89
C GLU A 98 -19.77 1.18 -7.86
N SER A 99 -20.99 1.68 -8.09
CA SER A 99 -21.92 1.10 -9.06
C SER A 99 -21.56 1.46 -10.51
N LYS A 100 -20.91 2.62 -10.70
CA LYS A 100 -20.49 3.12 -12.01
C LYS A 100 -19.12 2.59 -12.44
N LEU A 101 -18.15 2.61 -11.52
CA LEU A 101 -16.80 2.15 -11.83
C LEU A 101 -16.06 1.58 -10.62
N LYS A 102 -15.24 0.56 -10.88
CA LYS A 102 -14.37 -0.04 -9.85
C LYS A 102 -13.29 0.93 -9.42
N ILE A 103 -12.88 0.85 -8.15
CA ILE A 103 -11.87 1.71 -7.52
C ILE A 103 -10.59 1.79 -8.35
N TYR A 104 -10.07 0.64 -8.79
CA TYR A 104 -8.85 0.61 -9.62
C TYR A 104 -9.02 1.43 -10.90
N THR A 105 -10.12 1.25 -11.62
CA THR A 105 -10.43 1.98 -12.86
C THR A 105 -10.54 3.48 -12.60
N TRP A 106 -11.17 3.86 -11.48
CA TRP A 106 -11.30 5.26 -11.07
C TRP A 106 -9.94 5.90 -10.80
N LEU A 107 -9.11 5.26 -9.97
CA LEU A 107 -7.75 5.72 -9.68
C LEU A 107 -6.89 5.80 -10.95
N ASN A 108 -6.97 4.79 -11.82
CA ASN A 108 -6.20 4.76 -13.06
C ASN A 108 -6.62 5.88 -14.03
N ARG A 109 -7.91 6.25 -14.05
CA ARG A 109 -8.40 7.40 -14.83
C ARG A 109 -7.80 8.71 -14.31
N ILE A 110 -7.78 8.92 -12.99
CA ILE A 110 -7.13 10.09 -12.39
C ILE A 110 -5.64 10.10 -12.73
N ALA A 111 -4.95 8.97 -12.55
CA ALA A 111 -3.52 8.84 -12.86
C ALA A 111 -3.19 9.15 -14.33
N THR A 112 -4.03 8.70 -15.25
CA THR A 112 -3.86 8.99 -16.68
C THR A 112 -4.00 10.48 -16.96
N GLN A 113 -4.98 11.15 -16.33
CA GLN A 113 -5.14 12.60 -16.44
C GLN A 113 -3.91 13.34 -15.92
N GLU A 114 -3.40 12.97 -14.73
CA GLU A 114 -2.18 13.57 -14.17
C GLU A 114 -0.95 13.31 -15.03
N THR A 115 -0.84 12.12 -15.62
CA THR A 115 0.26 11.76 -16.52
C THR A 115 0.27 12.67 -17.75
N ILE A 116 -0.89 12.91 -18.35
CA ILE A 116 -1.04 13.80 -19.51
C ILE A 116 -0.72 15.24 -19.12
N GLU A 117 -1.21 15.69 -17.98
CA GLU A 117 -0.99 17.06 -17.50
C GLU A 117 0.51 17.34 -17.25
N LEU A 118 1.19 16.45 -16.52
CA LEU A 118 2.63 16.57 -16.29
C LEU A 118 3.46 16.44 -17.58
N ALA A 119 3.00 15.65 -18.57
CA ALA A 119 3.69 15.56 -19.86
C ALA A 119 3.63 16.86 -20.67
N ILE A 120 2.62 17.70 -20.43
CA ILE A 120 2.42 18.98 -21.12
C ILE A 120 3.07 20.15 -20.35
N GLU A 121 3.28 20.04 -19.04
CA GLU A 121 3.86 21.10 -18.21
C GLU A 121 5.28 21.50 -18.67
N PRO A 122 5.48 22.76 -19.14
CA PRO A 122 6.82 23.26 -19.42
C PRO A 122 7.54 23.48 -18.08
N ARG A 123 8.68 22.78 -17.88
CA ARG A 123 9.51 22.98 -16.69
C ARG A 123 9.96 24.43 -16.61
N LEU A 124 9.37 25.20 -15.70
CA LEU A 124 9.90 26.50 -15.30
C LEU A 124 11.16 26.21 -14.49
N ILE A 125 12.31 26.54 -15.09
CA ILE A 125 13.63 26.59 -14.44
C ILE A 125 13.88 28.05 -14.05
#